data_AF-A0A0F7DC33-F1
#
_entry.id   AF-A0A0F7DC33-F1
#
_cell.length_a   1.000
_cell.length_b   1.000
_cell.length_c   1.000
_cell.angle_alpha   90.00
_cell.angle_beta   90.00
_cell.angle_gamma   90.00
#
_symmetry.space_group_name_H-M   'P 1'
#
loop_
_entity.id
_entity.type
_entity.pdbx_description
1 polymer ?
#
loop_
_entity_poly.entity_id
_entity_poly.type
_entity_poly.pdbx_seq_one_letter_code
_entity_poly.pdbx_strand_id
1 'polypeptide(L)'
;MALVDPIQIAIAAICVASFVLYNSREEILFRSKLLEMRSSVKKLLERRRNSRRKAILSVVELVLFFALIYLAFTMKIFWAVVVSNSMAPTFERGDMVLVQTLFVNPEKGDIVMFERGDLNLPVTHRVLKVEDGLVYTGGDASGPDARPVPRDKIIGEVVTIFGSPVVVKGVGKYFILDATQLRDITPFGQEYLFYKNLIELFRKYAIAIIVISIAAYVYLTVREFTA
;
A
#
# COMPACT_ATOMS: atom_id res chain seq x y z
N MET A 1 49.67 47.99 -62.58
CA MET A 1 48.81 46.87 -62.11
C MET A 1 47.53 47.52 -61.61
N ALA A 2 46.47 47.54 -62.44
CA ALA A 2 45.24 48.25 -62.11
C ALA A 2 44.52 47.53 -60.97
N LEU A 3 44.38 48.19 -59.82
CA LEU A 3 43.59 47.70 -58.70
C LEU A 3 42.15 47.52 -59.18
N VAL A 4 41.68 46.28 -59.20
CA VAL A 4 40.28 45.96 -59.52
C VAL A 4 39.39 46.74 -58.54
N ASP A 5 38.40 47.45 -59.07
CA ASP A 5 37.47 48.25 -58.26
C ASP A 5 36.79 47.34 -57.22
N PRO A 6 36.87 47.65 -55.92
CA PRO A 6 36.22 46.89 -54.85
C PRO A 6 34.74 46.57 -55.15
N ILE A 7 34.07 47.45 -55.89
CA ILE A 7 32.67 47.29 -56.29
C ILE A 7 32.50 46.09 -57.23
N GLN A 8 33.42 45.88 -58.19
CA GLN A 8 33.34 44.76 -59.13
C GLN A 8 33.58 43.41 -58.44
N ILE A 9 34.48 43.36 -57.46
CA ILE A 9 34.74 42.15 -56.65
C ILE A 9 33.51 41.81 -55.82
N ALA A 10 32.85 42.81 -55.22
CA ALA A 10 31.63 42.61 -54.44
C ALA A 10 30.49 42.05 -55.32
N ILE A 11 30.30 42.59 -56.53
CA ILE A 11 29.28 42.11 -57.47
C ILE A 11 29.56 40.65 -57.88
N ALA A 12 30.81 40.31 -58.20
CA ALA A 12 31.19 38.95 -58.56
C ALA A 12 30.95 37.97 -57.41
N ALA A 13 31.31 38.34 -56.18
CA ALA A 13 31.08 37.53 -54.99
C ALA A 13 29.58 37.30 -54.73
N ILE A 14 28.74 38.31 -54.91
CA ILE A 14 27.27 38.19 -54.78
C ILE A 14 26.70 37.25 -55.86
N CYS A 15 27.19 37.33 -57.10
CA CYS A 15 26.73 36.47 -58.19
C CYS A 15 27.11 35.00 -57.94
N VAL A 16 28.34 34.74 -57.51
CA VAL A 16 28.81 33.39 -57.15
C VAL A 16 28.02 32.85 -55.96
N ALA A 17 27.83 33.66 -54.90
CA ALA A 17 27.03 33.26 -53.75
C ALA A 17 25.58 32.94 -54.15
N SER A 18 24.97 33.75 -55.01
CA SER A 18 23.61 33.54 -55.52
C SER A 18 23.49 32.29 -56.39
N PHE A 19 24.49 32.02 -57.24
CA PHE A 19 24.55 30.81 -58.06
C PHE A 19 24.70 29.54 -57.19
N VAL A 20 25.57 29.58 -56.18
CA VAL A 20 25.75 28.48 -55.23
C VAL A 20 24.48 28.24 -54.41
N LEU A 21 23.82 29.31 -53.94
CA LEU A 21 22.53 29.22 -53.25
C LEU A 21 21.42 28.65 -54.13
N TYR A 22 21.37 29.05 -55.41
CA TYR A 22 20.40 28.52 -56.37
C TYR A 22 20.62 27.02 -56.61
N ASN A 23 21.87 26.60 -56.83
CA ASN A 23 22.20 25.21 -57.10
C ASN A 23 22.04 24.29 -55.86
N SER A 24 22.23 24.83 -54.64
CA SER A 24 22.05 24.08 -53.39
C SER A 24 20.63 24.18 -52.78
N ARG A 25 19.71 24.90 -53.44
CA ARG A 25 18.34 25.16 -52.94
C ARG A 25 17.58 23.88 -52.61
N GLU A 26 17.55 22.92 -53.52
CA GLU A 26 16.83 21.64 -53.33
C GLU A 26 17.44 20.82 -52.19
N GLU A 27 18.76 20.85 -52.02
CA GLU A 27 19.45 20.15 -50.93
C GLU A 27 19.13 20.78 -49.56
N ILE A 28 19.09 22.11 -49.48
CA ILE A 28 18.71 22.85 -48.27
C ILE A 28 17.24 22.56 -47.90
N LEU A 29 16.35 22.60 -48.89
CA LEU A 29 14.92 22.24 -48.72
C LEU A 29 14.76 20.80 -48.25
N PHE A 30 15.47 19.86 -48.86
CA PHE A 30 15.44 18.45 -48.47
C PHE A 30 15.93 18.24 -47.03
N ARG A 31 17.04 18.87 -46.63
CA ARG A 31 17.56 18.82 -45.25
C ARG A 31 16.56 19.38 -44.24
N SER A 32 15.89 20.48 -44.57
CA SER A 32 14.87 21.07 -43.69
C SER A 32 13.66 20.13 -43.47
N LYS A 33 13.13 19.54 -44.55
CA LYS A 33 12.06 18.52 -44.48
C LYS A 33 12.51 17.28 -43.70
N LEU A 34 13.76 16.85 -43.85
CA LEU A 34 14.30 15.70 -43.12
C LEU A 34 14.36 15.98 -41.60
N LEU A 35 14.73 17.20 -41.20
CA LEU A 35 14.74 17.64 -39.80
C LEU A 35 13.32 17.69 -39.21
N GLU A 36 12.35 18.24 -39.95
CA GLU A 36 10.95 18.24 -39.56
C GLU A 36 10.40 16.83 -39.40
N MET A 37 10.72 15.93 -40.34
CA MET A 37 10.34 14.52 -40.30
C MET A 37 10.94 13.81 -39.09
N ARG A 38 12.23 14.02 -38.80
CA ARG A 38 12.90 13.49 -37.60
C ARG A 38 12.22 13.98 -36.31
N SER A 39 11.87 15.26 -36.25
CA SER A 39 11.18 15.83 -35.08
C SER A 39 9.78 15.23 -34.89
N SER A 40 9.06 14.98 -35.98
CA SER A 40 7.73 14.38 -35.99
C SER A 40 7.78 12.91 -35.55
N VAL A 41 8.74 12.13 -36.06
CA VAL A 41 8.98 10.75 -35.63
C VAL A 41 9.36 10.71 -34.15
N LYS A 42 10.24 11.61 -33.68
CA LYS A 42 10.61 11.69 -32.26
C LYS A 42 9.39 11.98 -31.37
N LYS A 43 8.52 12.92 -31.77
CA LYS A 43 7.25 13.22 -31.07
C LYS A 43 6.32 12.00 -31.03
N LEU A 44 6.21 11.23 -32.12
CA LEU A 44 5.39 10.01 -32.16
C LEU A 44 5.95 8.91 -31.25
N LEU A 45 7.28 8.72 -31.24
CA LEU A 45 7.95 7.76 -30.35
C LEU A 45 7.76 8.16 -28.88
N GLU A 46 7.89 9.45 -28.54
CA GLU A 46 7.66 9.95 -27.19
C GLU A 46 6.19 9.80 -26.77
N ARG A 47 5.23 10.11 -27.65
CA ARG A 47 3.79 9.87 -27.41
C ARG A 47 3.50 8.40 -27.17
N ARG A 48 4.03 7.50 -28.01
CA ARG A 48 3.85 6.03 -27.87
C ARG A 48 4.48 5.52 -26.59
N ARG A 49 5.69 6.00 -26.24
CA ARG A 49 6.39 5.66 -24.99
C ARG A 49 5.60 6.12 -23.76
N ASN A 50 5.08 7.34 -23.77
CA ASN A 50 4.27 7.88 -22.67
C ASN A 50 2.94 7.15 -22.53
N SER A 51 2.27 6.82 -23.64
CA SER A 51 1.04 6.03 -23.63
C SER A 51 1.26 4.62 -23.06
N ARG A 52 2.34 3.93 -23.47
CA ARG A 52 2.73 2.64 -22.87
C ARG A 52 3.05 2.76 -21.38
N ARG A 53 3.80 3.79 -20.97
CA ARG A 53 4.13 4.02 -19.56
C ARG A 53 2.85 4.24 -18.74
N LYS A 54 1.91 5.06 -19.23
CA LYS A 54 0.61 5.25 -18.58
C LYS A 54 -0.15 3.93 -18.44
N ALA A 55 -0.24 3.14 -19.52
CA ALA A 55 -0.91 1.83 -19.48
C ALA A 55 -0.27 0.88 -18.45
N ILE A 56 1.06 0.82 -18.38
CA ILE A 56 1.77 0.01 -17.38
C ILE A 56 1.45 0.49 -15.96
N LEU A 57 1.48 1.80 -15.70
CA LEU A 57 1.16 2.35 -14.39
C LEU A 57 -0.29 2.04 -13.99
N SER A 58 -1.25 2.19 -14.90
CA SER A 58 -2.66 1.84 -14.64
C SER A 58 -2.84 0.35 -14.34
N VAL A 59 -2.12 -0.54 -15.02
CA VAL A 59 -2.15 -1.98 -14.71
C VAL A 59 -1.56 -2.26 -13.33
N VAL A 60 -0.44 -1.62 -12.96
CA VAL A 60 0.15 -1.78 -11.62
C VAL A 60 -0.80 -1.29 -10.54
N GLU A 61 -1.43 -0.13 -10.72
CA GLU A 61 -2.44 0.40 -9.80
C GLU A 61 -3.62 -0.57 -9.63
N LEU A 62 -4.13 -1.12 -10.73
CA LEU A 62 -5.23 -2.09 -10.71
C LEU A 62 -4.84 -3.38 -9.97
N VAL A 63 -3.63 -3.90 -10.20
CA VAL A 63 -3.12 -5.09 -9.51
C VAL A 63 -2.97 -4.84 -8.01
N LEU A 64 -2.39 -3.71 -7.62
CA LEU A 64 -2.28 -3.31 -6.20
C LEU A 64 -3.66 -3.16 -5.56
N PHE A 65 -4.62 -2.61 -6.30
CA PHE A 65 -5.99 -2.43 -5.85
C PHE A 65 -6.67 -3.78 -5.53
N PHE A 66 -6.61 -4.73 -6.46
CA PHE A 66 -7.17 -6.08 -6.23
C PHE A 66 -6.41 -6.84 -5.14
N ALA A 67 -5.09 -6.67 -5.03
CA ALA A 67 -4.31 -7.27 -3.94
C ALA A 67 -4.75 -6.75 -2.56
N LEU A 68 -5.01 -5.44 -2.45
CA LEU A 68 -5.50 -4.83 -1.21
C LEU A 68 -6.91 -5.35 -0.86
N ILE A 69 -7.83 -5.43 -1.84
CA ILE A 69 -9.16 -6.02 -1.63
C ILE A 69 -9.03 -7.47 -1.15
N TYR A 70 -8.19 -8.26 -1.80
CA TYR A 70 -8.00 -9.66 -1.44
C TYR A 70 -7.50 -9.81 0.00
N LEU A 71 -6.51 -9.00 0.41
CA LEU A 71 -6.00 -8.99 1.80
C LEU A 71 -7.08 -8.57 2.80
N ALA A 72 -7.86 -7.54 2.47
CA ALA A 72 -8.96 -7.07 3.31
C ALA A 72 -10.08 -8.11 3.46
N PHE A 73 -10.46 -8.77 2.37
CA PHE A 73 -11.55 -9.74 2.37
C PHE A 73 -11.18 -11.05 3.08
N THR A 74 -9.94 -11.50 2.93
CA THR A 74 -9.46 -12.74 3.55
C THR A 74 -9.12 -12.59 5.02
N MET A 75 -9.12 -11.35 5.56
CA MET A 75 -8.78 -11.04 6.96
C MET A 75 -7.45 -11.68 7.40
N LYS A 76 -6.50 -11.79 6.47
CA LYS A 76 -5.22 -12.44 6.73
C LYS A 76 -4.32 -11.64 7.66
N ILE A 77 -4.53 -10.33 7.71
CA ILE A 77 -3.90 -9.40 8.65
C ILE A 77 -5.03 -8.64 9.33
N PHE A 78 -5.08 -8.66 10.66
CA PHE A 78 -6.14 -8.04 11.42
C PHE A 78 -5.64 -7.50 12.77
N TRP A 79 -6.40 -6.58 13.34
CA TRP A 79 -6.14 -6.06 14.68
C TRP A 79 -6.84 -6.91 15.73
N ALA A 80 -6.10 -7.30 16.77
CA ALA A 80 -6.62 -7.98 17.94
C ALA A 80 -6.50 -7.11 19.19
N VAL A 81 -7.50 -7.15 20.06
CA VAL A 81 -7.53 -6.37 21.30
C VAL A 81 -7.00 -7.22 22.45
N VAL A 82 -6.05 -6.66 23.20
CA VAL A 82 -5.43 -7.32 24.36
C VAL A 82 -6.35 -7.15 25.57
N VAL A 83 -6.89 -8.26 26.08
CA VAL A 83 -7.91 -8.26 27.15
C VAL A 83 -7.35 -8.44 28.56
N SER A 84 -6.06 -8.79 28.69
CA SER A 84 -5.42 -9.06 29.99
C SER A 84 -4.01 -8.45 30.06
N ASN A 85 -3.40 -8.50 31.25
CA ASN A 85 -2.02 -8.02 31.47
C ASN A 85 -0.99 -9.17 31.49
N SER A 86 -1.31 -10.36 30.94
CA SER A 86 -0.35 -11.49 30.96
C SER A 86 0.93 -11.22 30.18
N MET A 87 0.86 -10.33 29.18
CA MET A 87 1.96 -9.92 28.32
C MET A 87 2.62 -8.60 28.74
N ALA A 88 2.34 -8.07 29.94
CA ALA A 88 2.99 -6.85 30.41
C ALA A 88 4.50 -7.10 30.64
N PRO A 89 5.40 -6.12 30.35
CA PRO A 89 5.12 -4.77 29.85
C PRO A 89 4.98 -4.66 28.33
N THR A 90 5.17 -5.75 27.58
CA THR A 90 5.11 -5.73 26.10
C THR A 90 3.74 -5.27 25.62
N PHE A 91 2.68 -5.91 26.10
CA PHE A 91 1.30 -5.51 25.87
C PHE A 91 0.56 -5.29 27.19
N GLU A 92 -0.22 -4.23 27.24
CA GLU A 92 -1.12 -3.93 28.35
C GLU A 92 -2.56 -4.16 27.94
N ARG A 93 -3.43 -4.40 28.92
CA ARG A 93 -4.87 -4.50 28.68
C ARG A 93 -5.39 -3.23 28.02
N GLY A 94 -6.08 -3.41 26.91
CA GLY A 94 -6.60 -2.32 26.07
C GLY A 94 -5.66 -1.87 24.96
N ASP A 95 -4.54 -2.55 24.75
CA ASP A 95 -3.74 -2.38 23.53
C ASP A 95 -4.39 -3.10 22.34
N MET A 96 -4.09 -2.63 21.13
CA MET A 96 -4.38 -3.35 19.89
C MET A 96 -3.08 -3.81 19.25
N VAL A 97 -3.01 -5.09 18.88
CA VAL A 97 -1.84 -5.71 18.26
C VAL A 97 -2.19 -6.16 16.85
N LEU A 98 -1.25 -5.98 15.92
CA LEU A 98 -1.43 -6.42 14.54
C LEU A 98 -1.05 -7.89 14.42
N VAL A 99 -1.98 -8.75 14.00
CA VAL A 99 -1.78 -10.19 13.86
C VAL A 99 -1.87 -10.56 12.38
N GLN A 100 -1.02 -11.48 11.93
CA GLN A 100 -1.03 -12.03 10.58
C GLN A 100 -1.15 -13.55 10.59
N THR A 101 -1.79 -14.10 9.55
CA THR A 101 -2.05 -15.53 9.35
C THR A 101 -1.53 -16.02 7.98
N LEU A 102 -0.68 -15.22 7.34
CA LEU A 102 -0.09 -15.51 6.02
C LEU A 102 1.05 -16.52 6.14
N PHE A 103 1.93 -16.30 7.12
CA PHE A 103 3.12 -17.10 7.36
C PHE A 103 3.21 -17.40 8.84
N VAL A 104 2.70 -18.55 9.27
CA VAL A 104 2.72 -18.96 10.67
C VAL A 104 3.81 -20.02 10.84
N ASN A 105 5.01 -19.59 11.20
CA ASN A 105 6.13 -20.47 11.51
C ASN A 105 6.76 -20.02 12.84
N PRO A 106 6.17 -20.41 13.98
CA PRO A 106 6.61 -19.93 15.29
C PRO A 106 8.06 -20.30 15.58
N GLU A 107 8.85 -19.31 15.95
CA GLU A 107 10.22 -19.43 16.43
C GLU A 107 10.35 -18.84 17.84
N LYS A 108 11.45 -19.16 18.52
CA LYS A 108 11.70 -18.66 19.88
C LYS A 108 11.77 -17.13 19.86
N GLY A 109 10.95 -16.48 20.69
CA GLY A 109 10.89 -15.03 20.82
C GLY A 109 9.66 -14.40 20.16
N ASP A 110 9.05 -15.10 19.19
CA ASP A 110 7.85 -14.63 18.49
C ASP A 110 6.67 -14.56 19.45
N ILE A 111 5.65 -13.79 19.07
CA ILE A 111 4.42 -13.69 19.84
C ILE A 111 3.29 -14.25 18.99
N VAL A 112 2.66 -15.32 19.48
CA VAL A 112 1.69 -16.10 18.74
C VAL A 112 0.32 -16.00 19.37
N MET A 113 -0.70 -16.04 18.51
CA MET A 113 -2.10 -16.16 18.89
C MET A 113 -2.56 -17.59 18.63
N PHE A 114 -3.17 -18.23 19.62
CA PHE A 114 -3.64 -19.61 19.53
C PHE A 114 -4.96 -19.84 20.26
N GLU A 115 -5.66 -20.89 19.85
CA GLU A 115 -6.86 -21.35 20.54
C GLU A 115 -6.48 -22.28 21.69
N ARG A 116 -7.13 -22.09 22.84
CA ARG A 116 -7.06 -23.03 23.96
C ARG A 116 -8.45 -23.53 24.26
N GLY A 117 -8.66 -24.85 24.26
CA GLY A 117 -9.99 -25.45 24.36
C GLY A 117 -10.74 -25.20 25.67
N ASP A 118 -10.04 -24.70 26.71
CA ASP A 118 -10.60 -24.27 28.00
C ASP A 118 -10.99 -22.79 28.05
N LEU A 119 -10.66 -22.01 27.01
CA LEU A 119 -10.94 -20.58 26.92
C LEU A 119 -11.79 -20.26 25.68
N ASN A 120 -12.78 -19.37 25.86
CA ASN A 120 -13.65 -18.94 24.77
C ASN A 120 -12.99 -17.93 23.82
N LEU A 121 -11.85 -17.36 24.20
CA LEU A 121 -11.12 -16.35 23.44
C LEU A 121 -9.70 -16.84 23.13
N PRO A 122 -9.16 -16.51 21.94
CA PRO A 122 -7.76 -16.77 21.63
C PRO A 122 -6.81 -16.14 22.65
N VAL A 123 -5.69 -16.82 22.90
CA VAL A 123 -4.63 -16.37 23.80
C VAL A 123 -3.45 -15.90 22.97
N THR A 124 -2.85 -14.78 23.36
CA THR A 124 -1.66 -14.22 22.71
C THR A 124 -0.50 -14.24 23.68
N HIS A 125 0.50 -15.09 23.46
CA HIS A 125 1.67 -15.26 24.34
C HIS A 125 2.98 -15.39 23.55
N ARG A 126 4.12 -15.20 24.23
CA ARG A 126 5.45 -15.33 23.63
C ARG A 126 5.88 -16.79 23.55
N VAL A 127 6.51 -17.16 22.44
CA VAL A 127 7.14 -18.46 22.23
C VAL A 127 8.44 -18.53 23.02
N LEU A 128 8.51 -19.45 23.97
CA LEU A 128 9.69 -19.70 24.80
C LEU A 128 10.64 -20.71 24.16
N LYS A 129 10.08 -21.74 23.51
CA LYS A 129 10.80 -22.74 22.71
C LYS A 129 9.84 -23.50 21.80
N VAL A 130 10.40 -24.17 20.79
CA VAL A 130 9.68 -25.07 19.90
C VAL A 130 10.43 -26.39 19.83
N GLU A 131 9.75 -27.49 20.13
CA GLU A 131 10.35 -28.82 20.26
C GLU A 131 9.31 -29.88 19.88
N ASP A 132 9.71 -30.88 19.10
CA ASP A 132 8.85 -32.00 18.67
C ASP A 132 7.48 -31.60 18.07
N GLY A 133 7.46 -30.47 17.35
CA GLY A 133 6.22 -29.93 16.74
C GLY A 133 5.27 -29.25 17.73
N LEU A 134 5.69 -29.09 18.98
CA LEU A 134 4.99 -28.39 20.04
C LEU A 134 5.61 -27.01 20.29
N VAL A 135 4.76 -26.02 20.53
CA VAL A 135 5.13 -24.63 20.81
C VAL A 135 4.91 -24.36 22.30
N TYR A 136 5.98 -24.09 23.03
CA TYR A 136 5.90 -23.73 24.44
C TYR A 136 5.75 -22.22 24.55
N THR A 137 4.62 -21.77 25.09
CA THR A 137 4.29 -20.34 25.19
C THR A 137 4.29 -19.86 26.63
N GLY A 138 4.37 -18.55 26.83
CA GLY A 138 4.21 -17.92 28.13
C GLY A 138 3.91 -16.44 28.01
N GLY A 139 3.17 -15.91 28.98
CA GLY A 139 3.00 -14.47 29.10
C GLY A 139 4.26 -13.83 29.67
N ASP A 140 4.60 -12.64 29.19
CA ASP A 140 5.79 -11.90 29.68
C ASP A 140 5.70 -11.58 31.19
N ALA A 141 4.50 -11.38 31.73
CA ALA A 141 4.25 -11.18 33.15
C ALA A 141 3.76 -12.46 33.86
N SER A 142 2.95 -13.29 33.19
CA SER A 142 2.36 -14.48 33.83
C SER A 142 3.28 -15.69 33.86
N GLY A 143 4.36 -15.69 33.09
CA GLY A 143 5.30 -16.80 32.97
C GLY A 143 4.80 -17.93 32.04
N PRO A 144 5.49 -19.09 32.05
CA PRO A 144 5.21 -20.21 31.15
C PRO A 144 3.80 -20.77 31.31
N ASP A 145 3.19 -21.12 30.18
CA ASP A 145 1.91 -21.81 30.16
C ASP A 145 2.03 -23.27 30.61
N ALA A 146 0.99 -23.79 31.27
CA ALA A 146 1.00 -25.14 31.84
C ALA A 146 1.08 -26.28 30.81
N ARG A 147 0.60 -26.03 29.58
CA ARG A 147 0.58 -27.02 28.50
C ARG A 147 1.15 -26.39 27.22
N PRO A 148 2.00 -27.11 26.48
CA PRO A 148 2.45 -26.65 25.17
C PRO A 148 1.28 -26.67 24.17
N VAL A 149 1.42 -25.84 23.13
CA VAL A 149 0.42 -25.65 22.09
C VAL A 149 0.86 -26.41 20.83
N PRO A 150 0.03 -27.31 20.29
CA PRO A 150 0.28 -27.92 18.99
C PRO A 150 0.37 -26.87 17.87
N ARG A 151 1.28 -27.04 16.91
CA ARG A 151 1.47 -26.07 15.80
C ARG A 151 0.20 -25.78 15.01
N ASP A 152 -0.69 -26.76 14.85
CA ASP A 152 -1.98 -26.63 14.16
C ASP A 152 -3.01 -25.77 14.92
N LYS A 153 -2.78 -25.50 16.21
CA LYS A 153 -3.62 -24.62 17.04
C LYS A 153 -3.16 -23.17 17.06
N ILE A 154 -2.03 -22.87 16.43
CA ILE A 154 -1.57 -21.50 16.25
C ILE A 154 -2.38 -20.87 15.11
N ILE A 155 -3.14 -19.83 15.44
CA ILE A 155 -3.99 -19.09 14.51
C ILE A 155 -3.16 -18.11 13.68
N GLY A 156 -2.24 -17.41 14.35
CA GLY A 156 -1.47 -16.33 13.75
C GLY A 156 -0.33 -15.85 14.63
N GLU A 157 0.44 -14.92 14.09
CA GLU A 157 1.62 -14.34 14.73
C GLU A 157 1.49 -12.82 14.75
N VAL A 158 1.97 -12.18 15.82
CA VAL A 158 2.00 -10.73 15.90
C VAL A 158 3.07 -10.20 14.95
N VAL A 159 2.70 -9.22 14.13
CA VAL A 159 3.62 -8.57 13.21
C VAL A 159 4.68 -7.81 14.00
N THR A 160 5.95 -8.11 13.73
CA THR A 160 7.11 -7.42 14.31
C THR A 160 7.87 -6.66 13.23
N ILE A 161 8.34 -5.46 13.58
CA ILE A 161 9.16 -4.60 12.72
C ILE A 161 10.41 -4.23 13.52
N PHE A 162 11.59 -4.56 12.98
CA PHE A 162 12.89 -4.36 13.66
C PHE A 162 12.94 -4.96 15.08
N GLY A 163 12.31 -6.13 15.28
CA GLY A 163 12.26 -6.81 16.57
C GLY A 163 11.23 -6.25 17.57
N SER A 164 10.50 -5.19 17.21
CA SER A 164 9.42 -4.62 18.04
C SER A 164 8.04 -5.01 17.48
N PRO A 165 7.10 -5.47 18.31
CA PRO A 165 5.74 -5.75 17.85
C PRO A 165 5.02 -4.46 17.44
N VAL A 166 4.16 -4.56 16.43
CA VAL A 166 3.29 -3.46 16.00
C VAL A 166 2.09 -3.37 16.93
N VAL A 167 2.08 -2.32 17.76
CA VAL A 167 1.08 -2.11 18.81
C VAL A 167 0.54 -0.68 18.75
N VAL A 168 -0.78 -0.55 18.88
CA VAL A 168 -1.44 0.73 19.13
C VAL A 168 -1.90 0.73 20.58
N LYS A 169 -1.26 1.56 21.39
CA LYS A 169 -1.48 1.60 22.84
C LYS A 169 -2.85 2.20 23.19
N GLY A 170 -3.58 1.54 24.09
CA GLY A 170 -4.81 2.07 24.71
C GLY A 170 -6.08 2.18 23.85
N VAL A 171 -6.00 2.06 22.51
CA VAL A 171 -7.16 2.15 21.61
C VAL A 171 -8.12 0.96 21.76
N GLY A 172 -7.60 -0.19 22.16
CA GLY A 172 -8.38 -1.40 22.46
C GLY A 172 -9.41 -1.20 23.59
N LYS A 173 -9.21 -0.22 24.49
CA LYS A 173 -10.13 0.07 25.61
C LYS A 173 -11.55 0.39 25.16
N TYR A 174 -11.74 0.97 23.97
CA TYR A 174 -13.06 1.26 23.40
C TYR A 174 -13.82 0.00 22.94
N PHE A 175 -13.12 -1.13 22.77
CA PHE A 175 -13.68 -2.39 22.29
C PHE A 175 -13.86 -3.43 23.41
N ILE A 176 -13.23 -3.26 24.58
CA ILE A 176 -13.39 -4.17 25.72
C ILE A 176 -14.65 -3.78 26.49
N LEU A 177 -15.65 -4.65 26.47
CA LEU A 177 -16.85 -4.52 27.29
C LEU A 177 -16.57 -4.99 28.71
N ASP A 178 -16.26 -4.06 29.62
CA ASP A 178 -16.16 -4.37 31.04
C ASP A 178 -17.49 -4.07 31.74
N ALA A 179 -18.33 -5.11 31.91
CA ALA A 179 -19.62 -5.01 32.60
C ALA A 179 -19.50 -4.45 34.03
N THR A 180 -18.33 -4.59 34.63
CA THR A 180 -18.02 -4.10 35.98
C THR A 180 -17.74 -2.60 36.01
N GLN A 181 -17.12 -2.03 34.96
CA GLN A 181 -16.92 -0.58 34.85
C GLN A 181 -18.19 0.17 34.42
N LEU A 182 -19.16 -0.53 33.84
CA LEU A 182 -20.46 0.02 33.45
C LEU A 182 -21.40 0.29 34.64
N ARG A 183 -21.07 -0.19 35.85
CA ARG A 183 -21.85 0.10 37.07
C ARG A 183 -21.55 1.47 37.68
N ASP A 184 -20.34 2.00 37.50
CA ASP A 184 -19.89 3.23 38.15
C ASP A 184 -19.81 4.45 37.22
N ILE A 185 -20.08 4.27 35.91
CA ILE A 185 -19.91 5.31 34.89
C ILE A 185 -21.21 5.49 34.06
N THR A 186 -22.28 6.00 34.67
CA THR A 186 -23.38 6.61 33.89
C THR A 186 -23.44 8.09 34.14
N PRO A 187 -23.17 8.89 33.09
CA PRO A 187 -24.25 9.60 32.40
C PRO A 187 -24.30 9.40 30.87
N PHE A 188 -23.52 8.48 30.28
CA PHE A 188 -23.32 8.39 28.81
C PHE A 188 -23.87 7.12 28.12
N GLY A 189 -24.80 6.38 28.74
CA GLY A 189 -25.31 5.12 28.17
C GLY A 189 -25.96 5.25 26.78
N GLN A 190 -26.62 6.38 26.49
CA GLN A 190 -27.21 6.68 25.18
C GLN A 190 -26.13 7.00 24.12
N GLU A 191 -25.09 7.73 24.49
CA GLU A 191 -23.98 8.07 23.60
C GLU A 191 -23.19 6.81 23.21
N TYR A 192 -22.97 5.90 24.14
CA TYR A 192 -22.32 4.61 23.85
C TYR A 192 -23.11 3.77 22.84
N LEU A 193 -24.42 3.64 23.03
CA LEU A 193 -25.29 2.95 22.07
C LEU A 193 -25.28 3.63 20.70
N PHE A 194 -25.24 4.96 20.66
CA PHE A 194 -25.06 5.72 19.44
C PHE A 194 -23.73 5.39 18.74
N TYR A 195 -22.60 5.39 19.45
CA TYR A 195 -21.30 5.04 18.87
C TYR A 195 -21.23 3.57 18.41
N LYS A 196 -21.80 2.64 19.19
CA LYS A 196 -21.90 1.23 18.80
C LYS A 196 -22.71 1.09 17.50
N ASN A 197 -23.87 1.73 17.43
CA ASN A 197 -24.71 1.71 16.24
C ASN A 197 -24.03 2.41 15.06
N LEU A 198 -23.29 3.50 15.29
CA LEU A 198 -22.51 4.20 14.28
C LEU A 198 -21.41 3.31 13.70
N ILE A 199 -20.65 2.60 14.54
CA ILE A 199 -19.63 1.65 14.11
C ILE A 199 -20.25 0.47 13.37
N GLU A 200 -21.40 -0.05 13.82
CA GLU A 200 -22.13 -1.10 13.11
C GLU A 200 -22.68 -0.62 11.76
N LEU A 201 -23.15 0.63 11.68
CA LEU A 201 -23.50 1.32 10.43
C LEU A 201 -22.30 1.38 9.50
N PHE A 202 -21.15 1.90 9.96
CA PHE A 202 -19.92 1.91 9.16
C PHE A 202 -19.55 0.52 8.70
N ARG A 203 -19.58 -0.50 9.57
CA ARG A 203 -19.25 -1.88 9.18
C ARG A 203 -20.21 -2.45 8.15
N LYS A 204 -21.52 -2.18 8.28
CA LYS A 204 -22.57 -2.63 7.36
C LYS A 204 -22.46 -1.96 5.99
N TYR A 205 -22.13 -0.68 5.96
CA TYR A 205 -22.07 0.12 4.73
C TYR A 205 -20.65 0.28 4.16
N ALA A 206 -19.59 -0.13 4.87
CA ALA A 206 -18.21 -0.05 4.39
C ALA A 206 -18.03 -0.76 3.05
N ILE A 207 -18.59 -1.96 2.91
CA ILE A 207 -18.55 -2.71 1.65
C ILE A 207 -19.27 -1.94 0.54
N ALA A 208 -20.43 -1.35 0.81
CA ALA A 208 -21.17 -0.56 -0.17
C ALA A 208 -20.39 0.71 -0.58
N ILE A 209 -19.78 1.41 0.37
CA ILE A 209 -18.94 2.58 0.11
C ILE A 209 -17.74 2.17 -0.76
N ILE A 210 -17.05 1.08 -0.44
CA ILE A 210 -15.93 0.56 -1.24
C ILE A 210 -16.39 0.24 -2.65
N VAL A 211 -17.50 -0.48 -2.82
CA VAL A 211 -18.05 -0.83 -4.15
C VAL A 211 -18.41 0.42 -4.95
N ILE A 212 -19.07 1.41 -4.33
CA ILE A 212 -19.42 2.68 -4.98
C ILE A 212 -18.15 3.44 -5.37
N SER A 213 -17.14 3.50 -4.50
CA SER A 213 -15.86 4.15 -4.79
C SER A 213 -15.13 3.48 -5.96
N ILE A 214 -15.14 2.14 -6.03
CA ILE A 214 -14.58 1.38 -7.16
C ILE A 214 -15.33 1.69 -8.45
N ALA A 215 -16.67 1.60 -8.41
CA ALA A 215 -17.51 1.86 -9.59
C ALA A 215 -17.30 3.29 -10.10
N ALA A 216 -17.23 4.27 -9.20
CA ALA A 216 -16.94 5.66 -9.54
C ALA A 216 -15.53 5.83 -10.13
N TYR A 217 -14.51 5.20 -9.55
CA TYR A 217 -13.14 5.23 -10.07
C TYR A 217 -13.07 4.62 -11.48
N VAL A 218 -13.68 3.45 -11.69
CA VAL A 218 -13.73 2.80 -13.01
C VAL A 218 -14.47 3.68 -14.01
N TYR A 219 -15.61 4.25 -13.64
CA TYR A 219 -16.38 5.17 -14.49
C TYR A 219 -15.56 6.40 -14.90
N LEU A 220 -14.89 7.06 -13.94
CA LEU A 220 -14.04 8.22 -14.21
C LEU A 220 -12.86 7.86 -15.11
N THR A 221 -12.23 6.71 -14.86
CA THR A 221 -11.10 6.22 -15.66
C THR A 221 -11.54 5.94 -17.10
N VAL A 222 -12.66 5.23 -17.30
CA VAL A 222 -13.20 4.97 -18.65
C VAL A 222 -13.55 6.29 -19.36
N ARG A 223 -14.20 7.22 -18.66
CA ARG A 223 -14.55 8.54 -19.20
C ARG A 223 -13.33 9.31 -19.70
N GLU A 224 -12.22 9.29 -18.95
CA GLU A 224 -10.96 9.93 -19.34
C GLU A 224 -10.31 9.29 -20.57
N PHE A 225 -10.48 7.99 -20.78
CA PHE A 225 -10.01 7.31 -22.00
C PHE A 225 -10.91 7.57 -23.22
N THR A 226 -12.20 7.85 -23.01
CA THR A 226 -13.17 8.12 -24.09
C THR A 226 -13.29 9.60 -24.49
N ALA A 227 -12.73 10.52 -23.69
CA ALA A 227 -12.71 11.96 -23.93
C ALA A 227 -11.41 12.39 -24.63
#